data_AF-A0A561CYY5-F1
#
_entry.id   AF-A0A561CYY5-F1
#
_cell.length_a   1.000
_cell.length_b   1.000
_cell.length_c   1.000
_cell.angle_alpha   90.00
_cell.angle_beta   90.00
_cell.angle_gamma   90.00
#
_symmetry.space_group_name_H-M   'P 1'
#
loop_
_entity.id
_entity.type
_entity.pdbx_description
1 polymer ?
#
loop_
_entity_poly.entity_id
_entity_poly.type
_entity_poly.pdbx_seq_one_letter_code
_entity_poly.pdbx_strand_id
1 'polypeptide(L)'
;MKFPKNIILDSVAERKSHQSYGLEFVQELGNDDAGYSEMVVIIFKYKDKFYSVDIQHVNGENNYDHWDDEVDCPEVVRKEAIQYYWEEVK
;
A
#
# COMPACT_ATOMS: atom_id res chain seq x y z
N MET A 1 -4.55 -11.73 -1.32
CA MET A 1 -3.80 -12.25 -2.49
C MET A 1 -2.35 -11.91 -2.27
N LYS A 2 -1.41 -12.79 -2.62
CA LYS A 2 0.00 -12.56 -2.30
C LYS A 2 0.75 -11.84 -3.41
N PHE A 3 1.59 -10.87 -3.04
CA PHE A 3 2.44 -10.10 -3.96
C PHE A 3 3.90 -10.09 -3.47
N PRO A 4 4.89 -10.12 -4.39
CA PRO A 4 6.29 -10.03 -4.00
C PRO A 4 6.61 -8.71 -3.28
N LYS A 5 7.27 -8.78 -2.13
CA LYS A 5 7.68 -7.62 -1.32
C LYS A 5 8.44 -6.58 -2.14
N ASN A 6 9.41 -7.02 -2.95
CA ASN A 6 10.22 -6.12 -3.77
C ASN A 6 9.38 -5.34 -4.78
N ILE A 7 8.36 -5.95 -5.39
CA ILE A 7 7.47 -5.26 -6.33
C ILE A 7 6.68 -4.15 -5.63
N ILE A 8 6.18 -4.40 -4.42
CA ILE A 8 5.47 -3.40 -3.62
C ILE A 8 6.41 -2.24 -3.31
N LEU A 9 7.59 -2.51 -2.77
CA LEU A 9 8.55 -1.49 -2.35
C LEU A 9 9.10 -0.68 -3.53
N ASP A 10 9.43 -1.33 -4.65
CA ASP A 10 9.90 -0.67 -5.87
C ASP A 10 8.81 0.27 -6.43
N SER A 11 7.55 -0.17 -6.43
CA SER A 11 6.43 0.64 -6.90
C SER A 11 6.27 1.93 -6.07
N VAL A 12 6.43 1.82 -4.74
CA VAL A 12 6.37 2.96 -3.82
C VAL A 12 7.56 3.90 -4.01
N ALA A 13 8.78 3.34 -4.03
CA ALA A 13 10.02 4.11 -4.14
C ALA A 13 10.10 4.89 -5.45
N GLU A 14 9.71 4.28 -6.57
CA GLU A 14 9.76 4.93 -7.88
C GLU A 14 8.58 5.85 -8.16
N ARG A 15 7.49 5.79 -7.36
CA ARG A 15 6.20 6.42 -7.67
C ARG A 15 5.75 6.15 -9.12
N LYS A 16 6.05 4.96 -9.62
CA LYS A 16 5.73 4.51 -10.97
C LYS A 16 4.87 3.28 -10.92
N SER A 17 3.93 3.20 -11.86
CA SER A 17 3.17 1.98 -12.10
C SER A 17 4.10 0.91 -12.70
N HIS A 18 4.33 -0.17 -11.97
CA HIS A 18 4.99 -1.35 -12.52
C HIS A 18 4.11 -1.94 -13.64
N GLN A 19 4.71 -2.41 -14.75
CA GLN A 19 3.92 -2.89 -15.90
C GLN A 19 2.95 -4.03 -15.55
N SER A 20 3.33 -4.87 -14.59
CA SER A 20 2.50 -5.98 -14.10
C SER A 20 1.61 -5.61 -12.90
N TYR A 21 1.86 -4.49 -12.22
CA TYR A 21 1.20 -4.07 -10.99
C TYR A 21 1.07 -2.55 -11.01
N GLY A 22 -0.10 -2.04 -11.42
CA GLY A 22 -0.29 -0.61 -11.53
C GLY A 22 -0.39 0.02 -10.14
N LEU A 23 0.58 0.85 -9.74
CA LEU A 23 0.40 1.73 -8.58
C LEU A 23 -0.74 2.71 -8.91
N GLU A 24 -1.82 2.66 -8.16
CA GLU A 24 -3.02 3.48 -8.40
C GLU A 24 -3.11 4.63 -7.40
N PHE A 25 -2.77 4.35 -6.14
CA PHE A 25 -2.95 5.31 -5.07
C PHE A 25 -1.95 5.06 -3.94
N VAL A 26 -1.38 6.15 -3.42
CA VAL A 26 -0.55 6.14 -2.21
C VAL A 26 -1.10 7.24 -1.31
N GLN A 27 -1.47 6.88 -0.08
CA GLN A 27 -1.95 7.83 0.91
C GLN A 27 -1.12 7.73 2.17
N GLU A 28 -0.49 8.84 2.52
CA GLU A 28 0.19 9.04 3.78
C GLU A 28 -0.85 9.48 4.83
N LEU A 29 -0.94 8.73 5.93
CA LEU A 29 -1.84 8.94 7.05
C LEU A 29 -1.03 9.16 8.34
N GLY A 30 -1.36 10.22 9.05
CA GLY A 30 -0.67 10.60 10.29
C GLY A 30 0.73 11.18 10.03
N ASN A 31 1.25 11.91 11.00
CA ASN A 31 2.66 12.30 11.05
C ASN A 31 3.13 12.09 12.49
N ASP A 32 4.27 11.43 12.66
CA ASP A 32 4.92 11.37 13.96
C ASP A 32 5.50 12.74 14.35
N ASP A 33 5.97 12.88 15.60
CA ASP A 33 6.55 14.13 16.10
C ASP A 33 7.83 14.55 15.32
N ALA A 34 8.39 13.65 14.51
CA ALA A 34 9.55 13.90 13.63
C ALA A 34 9.15 14.27 12.19
N GLY A 35 7.86 14.26 11.85
CA GLY A 35 7.33 14.61 10.54
C GLY A 35 7.34 13.48 9.50
N TYR A 36 7.52 12.23 9.92
CA TYR A 36 7.38 11.05 9.08
C TYR A 36 5.93 10.55 9.09
N SER A 37 5.45 10.05 7.94
CA SER A 37 4.12 9.46 7.85
C SER A 37 4.03 8.22 8.74
N GLU A 38 3.09 8.22 9.69
CA GLU A 38 2.91 7.07 10.61
C GLU A 38 2.45 5.82 9.84
N MET A 39 1.68 6.03 8.77
CA MET A 39 1.15 4.97 7.93
C MET A 39 1.07 5.43 6.47
N VAL A 40 1.36 4.52 5.54
CA VAL A 40 1.24 4.70 4.10
C VAL A 40 0.37 3.58 3.56
N VAL A 41 -0.82 3.91 3.09
CA VAL A 41 -1.75 2.98 2.42
C VAL A 41 -1.42 2.98 0.93
N ILE A 42 -1.18 1.81 0.38
CA ILE A 42 -0.83 1.63 -1.03
C ILE A 42 -1.92 0.80 -1.68
N ILE A 43 -2.49 1.33 -2.76
CA ILE A 43 -3.45 0.63 -3.60
C ILE A 43 -2.80 0.35 -4.94
N PHE A 44 -2.84 -0.90 -5.35
CA PHE A 44 -2.33 -1.33 -6.64
C PHE A 44 -3.36 -2.16 -7.39
N LYS A 45 -3.38 -1.97 -8.71
CA LYS A 45 -4.24 -2.69 -9.64
C LYS A 45 -3.49 -3.90 -10.18
N TYR A 46 -4.12 -5.05 -10.06
CA TYR A 46 -3.68 -6.28 -10.71
C TYR A 46 -4.84 -6.88 -11.49
N LYS A 47 -4.66 -6.98 -12.81
CA LYS A 47 -5.75 -7.27 -13.77
C LYS A 47 -6.88 -6.24 -13.61
N ASP A 48 -8.11 -6.68 -13.37
CA ASP A 48 -9.30 -5.82 -13.22
C ASP A 48 -9.71 -5.60 -11.75
N LYS A 49 -8.80 -5.91 -10.81
CA LYS A 49 -9.04 -5.81 -9.36
C LYS A 49 -8.01 -4.92 -8.68
N PHE A 50 -8.39 -4.38 -7.53
CA PHE A 50 -7.53 -3.54 -6.71
C PHE A 50 -7.21 -4.25 -5.40
N TYR A 51 -5.99 -4.08 -4.94
CA TYR A 51 -5.50 -4.66 -3.70
C TYR A 51 -4.80 -3.58 -2.89
N SER A 52 -4.81 -3.75 -1.57
CA SER A 52 -4.21 -2.80 -0.64
C SER A 52 -3.12 -3.41 0.20
N VAL A 53 -2.15 -2.60 0.61
CA VAL A 53 -1.15 -2.93 1.61
C VAL A 53 -0.78 -1.68 2.39
N ASP A 54 -0.59 -1.85 3.69
CA ASP A 54 -0.27 -0.77 4.60
C ASP A 54 1.19 -0.87 5.05
N ILE A 55 1.97 0.17 4.78
CA ILE A 55 3.29 0.36 5.37
C ILE A 55 3.10 1.20 6.64
N GLN A 56 3.65 0.77 7.76
CA GLN A 56 3.56 1.50 9.02
C GLN A 56 4.95 1.67 9.61
N HIS A 57 5.20 2.85 10.19
CA HIS A 57 6.38 3.09 10.99
C HIS A 57 6.02 2.89 12.48
N VAL A 58 6.51 1.81 13.08
CA VAL A 58 6.17 1.43 14.45
C VAL A 58 7.46 1.24 15.25
N ASN A 59 7.59 1.93 16.37
CA ASN A 59 8.74 1.83 17.29
C ASN A 59 10.11 2.09 16.62
N GLY A 60 10.20 2.95 15.60
CA GLY A 60 11.45 3.26 14.90
C GLY A 60 11.80 2.31 13.75
N GLU A 61 10.94 1.35 13.44
CA GLU A 61 11.11 0.38 12.35
C GLU A 61 9.93 0.43 11.38
N ASN A 62 10.15 0.03 10.13
CA ASN A 62 9.04 -0.15 9.20
C ASN A 62 8.51 -1.57 9.30
N ASN A 63 7.19 -1.74 9.28
CA ASN A 63 6.59 -3.08 9.31
C ASN A 63 7.04 -3.96 8.13
N TYR A 64 7.41 -3.37 6.99
CA TYR A 64 7.90 -4.12 5.83
C TYR A 64 9.26 -4.78 6.07
N ASP A 65 10.05 -4.36 7.06
CA ASP A 65 11.31 -5.01 7.43
C ASP A 65 11.07 -6.45 7.90
N HIS A 66 9.86 -6.72 8.43
CA HIS A 66 9.42 -8.01 8.96
C HIS A 66 8.51 -8.79 8.00
N TRP A 67 8.24 -8.27 6.81
CA TRP A 67 7.49 -9.01 5.79
C TRP A 67 8.31 -10.18 5.22
N ASP A 68 7.62 -11.30 4.98
CA ASP A 68 8.12 -12.39 4.14
C ASP A 68 8.32 -11.92 2.69
N ASP A 69 8.94 -12.77 1.85
CA ASP A 69 9.13 -12.48 0.42
C ASP A 69 7.81 -12.22 -0.33
N GLU A 70 6.71 -12.79 0.17
CA GLU A 70 5.36 -12.60 -0.34
C GLU A 70 4.42 -12.03 0.73
N VAL A 71 3.76 -10.92 0.41
CA VAL A 71 2.89 -10.17 1.32
C VAL A 71 1.43 -10.40 0.96
N ASP A 72 0.58 -10.69 1.94
CA ASP A 72 -0.87 -10.77 1.69
C ASP A 72 -1.47 -9.37 1.57
N CYS A 73 -2.16 -9.15 0.46
CA CYS A 73 -2.83 -7.91 0.14
C CYS A 73 -4.32 -8.19 -0.12
N PRO A 74 -5.23 -7.72 0.75
CA PRO A 74 -6.66 -7.90 0.57
C PRO A 74 -7.18 -7.12 -0.64
N GLU A 75 -8.23 -7.65 -1.27
CA GLU A 75 -8.93 -6.97 -2.37
C GLU A 75 -9.78 -5.82 -1.83
N VAL A 76 -9.77 -4.69 -2.52
CA VAL A 76 -10.46 -3.46 -2.12
C VAL A 76 -11.27 -2.86 -3.25
N VAL A 77 -12.28 -2.06 -2.90
CA VAL A 77 -13.10 -1.28 -3.83
C VAL A 77 -13.11 0.20 -3.45
N ARG A 78 -13.14 1.06 -4.47
CA ARG A 78 -13.19 2.51 -4.29
C ARG A 78 -14.58 2.93 -3.83
N LYS A 79 -14.64 3.75 -2.78
CA LYS A 79 -15.86 4.38 -2.26
C LYS A 79 -15.88 5.87 -2.59
N GLU A 80 -16.89 6.33 -3.31
CA GLU A 80 -16.95 7.69 -3.89
C GLU A 80 -17.33 8.82 -2.92
N ALA A 81 -17.13 8.70 -1.60
CA ALA A 81 -17.74 9.65 -0.66
C ALA A 81 -16.80 10.72 -0.06
N ILE A 82 -15.50 10.48 0.05
CA ILE A 82 -14.51 11.45 0.56
C ILE A 82 -13.21 11.16 -0.20
N GLN A 83 -12.40 12.18 -0.49
CA GLN A 83 -11.17 12.09 -1.31
C GLN A 83 -10.50 10.70 -1.20
N TYR A 84 -10.69 9.88 -2.24
CA TYR A 84 -10.14 8.53 -2.43
C TYR A 84 -10.18 7.58 -1.21
N TYR A 85 -11.37 7.27 -0.67
CA TYR A 85 -11.55 6.22 0.34
C TYR A 85 -11.70 4.82 -0.29
N TRP A 86 -11.04 3.80 0.27
CA TRP A 86 -11.10 2.39 -0.17
C TRP A 86 -11.60 1.50 0.98
N GLU A 87 -12.32 0.42 0.66
CA GLU A 87 -12.75 -0.58 1.65
C GLU A 87 -12.48 -2.01 1.18
N GLU A 88 -12.23 -2.92 2.13
CA GLU A 88 -12.09 -4.35 1.86
C GLU A 88 -13.40 -4.96 1.35
N VAL A 89 -13.28 -5.85 0.38
CA VAL A 89 -14.40 -6.69 -0.09
C VAL A 89 -14.61 -7.81 0.94
N LYS A 90 -15.83 -7.89 1.49
CA LYS A 90 -16.24 -8.96 2.42
C LYS A 90 -16.36 -10.32 1.75
#